data_AF-A0AAD9GB20-F1
#
_entry.id   AF-A0AAD9GB20-F1
#
_cell.length_a   1.000
_cell.length_b   1.000
_cell.length_c   1.000
_cell.angle_alpha   90.00
_cell.angle_beta   90.00
_cell.angle_gamma   90.00
#
_symmetry.space_group_name_H-M   'P 1'
#
loop_
_entity.id
_entity.type
_entity.pdbx_description
1 polymer ?
#
loop_
_entity_poly.entity_id
_entity_poly.type
_entity_poly.pdbx_seq_one_letter_code
_entity_poly.pdbx_strand_id
1 'polypeptide(L)'
;MSVRLQRLRQGDYYICVPRLRTFQETKLERVCAIDPGVVNFATVYDPEGRTFCVKDAKNVLKQKFEAVDVLKSQLSVKDNVCEDRHKDK
;
A
#
# COMPACT_ATOMS: atom_id res chain seq x y z
N MET A 1 -12.69 16.19 -10.72
CA MET A 1 -11.47 15.37 -10.98
C MET A 1 -10.26 16.26 -10.79
N SER A 2 -9.39 15.98 -9.82
CA SER A 2 -8.16 16.74 -9.62
C SER A 2 -6.97 15.97 -10.17
N VAL A 3 -6.21 16.59 -11.08
CA VAL A 3 -4.92 16.09 -11.56
C VAL A 3 -3.86 16.44 -10.52
N ARG A 4 -2.94 15.53 -10.20
CA ARG A 4 -1.85 15.76 -9.24
C ARG A 4 -0.49 15.63 -9.90
N LEU A 5 0.39 16.60 -9.68
CA LEU A 5 1.81 16.47 -10.01
C LEU A 5 2.50 15.71 -8.88
N GLN A 6 3.21 14.63 -9.21
CA GLN A 6 3.92 13.79 -8.25
C GLN A 6 5.38 13.64 -8.66
N ARG A 7 6.28 13.92 -7.72
CA ARG A 7 7.72 13.73 -7.90
C ARG A 7 8.12 12.44 -7.20
N LEU A 8 8.53 11.43 -7.97
CA LEU A 8 8.95 10.12 -7.44
C LEU A 8 10.48 10.01 -7.33
N ARG A 9 11.23 10.82 -8.08
CA ARG A 9 12.70 10.89 -8.09
C ARG A 9 13.16 12.34 -8.23
N GLN A 10 14.44 12.60 -7.98
CA GLN A 10 15.00 13.93 -8.19
C GLN A 10 15.09 14.25 -9.69
N GLY A 11 14.45 15.32 -10.13
CA GLY A 11 14.41 15.73 -11.55
C GLY A 11 13.21 15.19 -12.34
N ASP A 12 12.59 14.09 -11.90
CA ASP A 12 11.49 13.46 -12.63
C ASP A 12 10.12 13.78 -12.01
N TYR A 13 9.23 14.31 -12.84
CA TYR A 13 7.86 14.67 -12.47
C TYR A 13 6.85 13.86 -13.28
N TYR A 14 5.83 13.33 -12.59
CA TYR A 14 4.75 12.56 -13.18
C TYR A 14 3.42 13.27 -12.96
N ILE A 15 2.57 13.26 -13.98
CA ILE A 15 1.20 13.77 -13.87
C ILE A 15 0.26 12.59 -13.62
N CYS A 16 -0.33 12.54 -12.44
CA CYS A 16 -1.33 11.55 -12.06
C CYS A 16 -2.72 12.06 -12.51
N VAL A 17 -3.25 11.46 -13.57
CA VAL A 17 -4.57 11.79 -14.14
C VAL A 17 -5.59 10.72 -13.72
N PRO A 18 -6.56 11.04 -12.84
CA PRO A 18 -7.59 10.08 -12.47
C PRO A 18 -8.47 9.74 -13.68
N ARG A 19 -8.77 8.45 -13.85
CA ARG A 19 -9.71 7.96 -14.87
C ARG A 19 -10.89 7.29 -14.19
N LEU A 20 -12.10 7.64 -14.64
CA LEU A 20 -13.29 6.90 -14.24
C LEU A 20 -13.26 5.53 -14.90
N ARG A 21 -13.32 4.47 -14.10
CA ARG A 21 -13.47 3.10 -14.58
C ARG A 21 -14.78 2.56 -14.05
N THR A 22 -15.70 2.30 -14.95
CA THR A 22 -16.97 1.65 -14.64
C THR A 22 -16.77 0.14 -14.72
N PHE A 23 -17.20 -0.57 -13.69
CA PHE A 23 -17.22 -2.03 -13.68
C PHE A 23 -18.66 -2.49 -13.87
N GLN A 24 -18.86 -3.55 -14.65
CA GLN A 24 -20.19 -4.16 -14.74
C GLN A 24 -20.50 -4.84 -13.41
N GLU A 25 -21.70 -4.59 -12.88
CA GLU A 25 -22.18 -5.33 -11.73
C GLU A 25 -22.37 -6.81 -12.10
N THR A 26 -21.59 -7.67 -11.47
CA THR A 26 -21.81 -9.12 -11.53
C THR A 26 -22.92 -9.49 -10.55
N LYS A 27 -24.03 -10.06 -11.06
CA LYS A 27 -25.18 -10.53 -10.27
C LYS A 27 -24.93 -11.84 -9.48
N LEU A 28 -23.68 -12.19 -9.20
CA LEU A 28 -23.37 -13.43 -8.49
C LEU A 28 -23.53 -13.19 -6.98
N GLU A 29 -24.46 -13.92 -6.35
CA GLU A 29 -24.70 -13.91 -4.89
C GLU A 29 -23.63 -14.68 -4.09
N ARG A 30 -22.54 -15.14 -4.73
CA ARG A 30 -21.48 -15.87 -4.03
C ARG A 30 -20.70 -14.90 -3.15
N VAL A 31 -20.99 -14.94 -1.85
CA VAL A 31 -20.29 -14.16 -0.83
C VAL A 31 -19.17 -15.01 -0.26
N CYS A 32 -17.92 -14.58 -0.44
CA CYS A 32 -16.77 -15.19 0.23
C CYS A 32 -16.38 -14.36 1.46
N ALA A 33 -15.99 -15.04 2.54
CA ALA A 33 -15.40 -14.36 3.69
C ALA A 33 -13.91 -14.13 3.42
N ILE A 34 -13.44 -12.89 3.62
CA ILE A 34 -12.02 -12.54 3.48
C ILE A 34 -11.48 -12.23 4.88
N ASP A 35 -10.53 -13.03 5.34
CA ASP A 35 -9.84 -12.86 6.61
C ASP A 35 -8.40 -12.39 6.36
N PRO A 36 -8.06 -11.12 6.68
CA PRO A 36 -6.69 -10.63 6.63
C PRO A 36 -5.89 -11.14 7.83
N GLY A 37 -4.83 -11.90 7.58
CA GLY A 37 -3.97 -12.48 8.60
C GLY A 37 -2.57 -11.89 8.63
N VAL A 38 -1.86 -12.10 9.74
CA VAL A 38 -0.44 -11.71 9.88
C VAL A 38 0.48 -12.69 9.15
N VAL A 39 0.14 -13.99 9.17
CA VAL A 39 0.92 -15.06 8.50
C VAL A 39 0.53 -15.21 7.03
N ASN A 40 -0.78 -15.09 6.74
CA ASN A 40 -1.34 -15.15 5.40
C ASN A 40 -1.93 -13.78 5.08
N PHE A 41 -1.47 -13.15 4.00
CA PHE A 41 -1.90 -11.80 3.61
C PHE A 41 -3.42 -11.68 3.49
N ALA A 42 -4.04 -12.69 2.90
CA ALA A 42 -5.49 -12.85 2.91
C ALA A 42 -5.85 -14.32 2.79
N THR A 43 -6.82 -14.77 3.58
CA THR A 43 -7.46 -16.07 3.43
C THR A 43 -8.89 -15.84 2.98
N VAL A 44 -9.32 -16.55 1.93
CA VAL A 44 -10.66 -16.45 1.34
C VAL A 44 -11.36 -17.78 1.58
N TYR A 45 -12.52 -17.72 2.24
CA TYR A 45 -13.40 -18.86 2.47
C TYR A 45 -14.60 -18.74 1.55
N ASP A 46 -14.77 -19.74 0.69
CA ASP A 46 -15.88 -19.86 -0.24
C ASP A 46 -17.04 -20.63 0.42
N PRO A 47 -18.31 -20.31 0.13
CA PRO A 47 -19.47 -21.04 0.65
C PRO A 47 -19.47 -22.55 0.38
N GLU A 48 -18.74 -23.01 -0.64
CA GLU A 48 -18.57 -24.44 -0.97
C GLU A 48 -17.50 -25.13 -0.09
N GLY A 49 -16.97 -24.44 0.93
CA GLY A 49 -15.97 -24.97 1.85
C GLY A 49 -14.54 -24.96 1.30
N ARG A 50 -14.30 -24.29 0.16
CA ARG A 50 -12.96 -24.10 -0.38
C ARG A 50 -12.24 -22.96 0.33
N THR A 51 -10.96 -23.16 0.60
CA THR A 51 -10.09 -22.15 1.21
C THR A 51 -8.98 -21.77 0.25
N PHE A 52 -8.91 -20.49 -0.12
CA PHE A 52 -7.80 -19.93 -0.89
C PHE A 52 -6.95 -19.05 0.02
N CYS A 53 -5.63 -19.16 -0.10
CA CYS A 53 -4.72 -18.44 0.77
C CYS A 53 -3.69 -17.68 -0.08
N VAL A 54 -3.65 -16.37 0.10
CA VAL A 54 -2.59 -15.52 -0.46
C VAL A 54 -1.47 -15.47 0.57
N LYS A 55 -0.37 -16.17 0.26
CA LYS A 55 0.84 -16.19 1.09
C LYS A 55 1.91 -15.29 0.51
N ASP A 56 2.75 -14.74 1.38
CA ASP A 56 3.99 -14.08 0.97
C ASP A 56 5.09 -15.12 0.77
N ALA A 57 4.93 -16.01 -0.22
CA ALA A 57 5.79 -17.19 -0.40
C ALA A 57 7.29 -16.87 -0.58
N LYS A 58 7.63 -15.62 -0.90
CA LYS A 58 9.01 -15.14 -1.08
C LYS A 58 9.38 -14.01 -0.12
N ASN A 59 8.59 -13.76 0.93
CA ASN A 59 8.80 -12.65 1.88
C ASN A 59 8.90 -11.27 1.21
N VAL A 60 8.30 -11.08 0.02
CA VAL A 60 8.38 -9.85 -0.76
C VAL A 60 7.63 -8.71 -0.06
N LEU A 61 6.47 -8.99 0.53
CA LEU A 61 5.72 -8.01 1.32
C LEU A 61 6.49 -7.67 2.59
N LYS A 62 7.01 -8.67 3.30
CA LYS A 62 7.82 -8.46 4.51
C LYS A 62 9.02 -7.56 4.22
N GLN A 63 9.81 -7.86 3.18
CA GLN A 63 10.96 -7.04 2.77
C GLN A 63 10.57 -5.60 2.43
N LYS A 64 9.42 -5.40 1.77
CA LYS A 64 8.92 -4.06 1.47
C LYS A 64 8.50 -3.31 2.73
N PHE A 65 7.84 -3.97 3.68
CA PHE A 65 7.48 -3.37 4.96
C PHE A 65 8.73 -2.96 5.75
N GLU A 66 9.73 -3.84 5.85
CA GLU A 66 11.01 -3.53 6.49
C GLU A 66 11.70 -2.33 5.82
N ALA A 67 11.74 -2.29 4.49
CA ALA A 67 12.31 -1.16 3.76
C ALA A 67 11.54 0.15 4.02
N VAL A 68 10.21 0.10 4.05
CA VAL A 68 9.37 1.27 4.38
C VAL A 68 9.62 1.75 5.80
N ASP A 69 9.78 0.84 6.76
CA ASP A 69 10.02 1.18 8.16
C ASP A 69 11.38 1.85 8.35
N VAL A 70 12.43 1.31 7.70
CA VAL A 70 13.75 1.95 7.64
C VAL A 70 13.66 3.35 7.03
N LEU A 71 12.93 3.51 5.92
CA LEU A 71 12.76 4.82 5.27
C LEU A 71 11.99 5.81 6.14
N LYS A 72 10.96 5.37 6.87
CA LYS A 72 10.23 6.21 7.84
C LYS A 72 11.13 6.68 8.98
N SER A 73 11.94 5.77 9.53
CA SER A 73 12.92 6.09 10.56
C SER A 73 13.97 7.10 10.07
N GLN A 74 14.47 6.93 8.84
CA GLN A 74 15.37 7.90 8.24
C GLN A 74 14.72 9.27 8.01
N LEU A 75 13.42 9.29 7.66
CA LEU A 75 12.66 10.53 7.48
C LEU A 75 12.51 11.28 8.81
N SER A 76 12.11 10.59 9.88
CA SER A 76 11.91 11.22 11.19
C SER A 76 13.19 11.84 11.75
N VAL A 77 14.33 11.19 11.54
CA VAL A 77 15.64 11.76 11.91
C VAL A 77 15.91 13.06 11.13
N LYS A 78 15.58 13.11 9.84
CA LYS A 78 15.78 14.31 9.02
C LYS A 78 14.80 15.43 9.38
N ASP A 79 13.57 15.10 9.74
CA ASP A 79 12.57 16.08 10.19
C ASP A 79 13.03 16.74 11.50
N ASN A 80 13.52 15.97 12.47
CA ASN A 80 14.10 16.49 13.71
C ASN A 80 15.26 17.46 13.45
N VAL A 81 16.18 17.10 12.53
CA VAL A 81 17.30 17.98 12.14
C VAL A 81 16.82 19.26 11.44
N CYS A 82 15.71 19.19 10.69
CA CYS A 82 15.11 20.35 10.05
C CYS A 82 14.47 21.28 11.10
N GLU A 83 13.71 20.72 12.05
CA GLU A 83 13.12 21.49 13.16
C GLU A 83 14.18 22.19 14.01
N ASP A 84 15.29 21.51 14.33
CA ASP A 84 16.37 22.10 15.13
C ASP A 84 17.03 23.29 14.41
N ARG A 85 17.26 23.20 13.09
CA ARG A 85 17.76 24.33 12.28
C ARG A 85 16.79 25.52 12.21
N HIS A 86 15.50 25.29 12.42
CA HIS A 86 14.48 26.34 12.46
C HIS A 86 14.36 27.01 13.83
N LYS A 87 14.90 26.41 14.90
CA LYS A 87 14.97 27.01 16.25
C LYS A 87 16.20 27.88 16.46
N ASP A 88 17.24 27.71 15.65
CA ASP A 88 18.47 28.52 15.66
C ASP A 88 18.34 29.87 14.92
N LYS A 89 17.10 30.33 14.65
CA LYS A 89 16.77 31.66 14.13
C LYS A 89 15.73 32.33 15.02
#